data_AF-A0A1J9RZP4-F1
#
_entry.id   AF-A0A1J9RZP4-F1
#
_cell.length_a   1.000
_cell.length_b   1.000
_cell.length_c   1.000
_cell.angle_alpha   90.00
_cell.angle_beta   90.00
_cell.angle_gamma   90.00
#
_symmetry.space_group_name_H-M   'P 1'
#
loop_
_entity.id
_entity.type
_entity.pdbx_description
1 polymer ?
#
loop_
_entity_poly.entity_id
_entity_poly.type
_entity_poly.pdbx_seq_one_letter_code
_entity_poly.pdbx_strand_id
1 'polypeptide(L)'
;MSTKIGVHNPLKEYIKFLPEELLPTFWSEAERDLLTGTSLKPAIEAKIKSLNKEFEQLRSATEHIKWCAEELWDEEDGLLSFDDWLQVDAMYRSRALEFPGIGDCMVPCVDMANHASGDATVALYETDSDGNAALLLRDGKELKKGDEITITYGDKKGACEMLFSYGFIEDSMTSAQELFLDLEIPNDDPLKRAKLHVNKSAPGVRLFDSDDAEAPAGSTGWQSDFVWLVVVNEEDGLEFEVAQTTDGARELRVYWNGSVLEEPDKVVEALKTHQLWDVFRLRAVSLVQDRVEVQLRSLYGTDDEVKSAVRGEGIGMRERVWSLTTRLRDLERDLLERAYGDLEEEKEKLVETETVQQYLQAMAQQEPEEDFT
;
A
#
# COMPACT_ATOMS: atom_id res chain seq x y z
N MET A 1 -3.63 30.86 -36.67
CA MET A 1 -3.16 29.66 -37.39
C MET A 1 -3.18 28.54 -36.37
N SER A 2 -3.88 27.43 -36.61
CA SER A 2 -3.90 26.33 -35.63
C SER A 2 -2.51 25.70 -35.58
N THR A 3 -1.85 25.81 -34.43
CA THR A 3 -0.60 25.13 -34.13
C THR A 3 -0.85 23.63 -34.24
N LYS A 4 -0.08 22.91 -35.06
CA LYS A 4 -0.15 21.45 -35.07
C LYS A 4 0.60 20.93 -33.85
N ILE A 5 -0.15 20.56 -32.82
CA ILE A 5 0.38 20.05 -31.55
C ILE A 5 0.18 18.53 -31.52
N GLY A 6 1.18 17.80 -31.01
CA GLY A 6 1.14 16.36 -30.83
C GLY A 6 1.79 15.53 -31.95
N VAL A 7 1.79 14.21 -31.76
CA VAL A 7 2.44 13.23 -32.64
C VAL A 7 1.39 12.48 -33.45
N HIS A 8 1.60 12.38 -34.76
CA HIS A 8 0.75 11.58 -35.64
C HIS A 8 1.35 10.17 -35.80
N ASN A 9 0.96 9.25 -34.91
CA ASN A 9 1.37 7.85 -34.96
C ASN A 9 0.14 6.94 -34.69
N PRO A 10 0.26 5.61 -34.90
CA PRO A 10 -0.83 4.67 -34.66
C PRO A 10 -1.39 4.68 -33.23
N LEU A 11 -0.60 5.07 -32.22
CA LEU A 11 -1.04 5.13 -30.82
C LEU A 11 -2.09 6.22 -30.59
N LYS A 12 -2.18 7.23 -31.47
CA LYS A 12 -3.27 8.20 -31.43
C LYS A 12 -4.64 7.53 -31.59
N GLU A 13 -4.73 6.47 -32.39
CA GLU A 13 -5.99 5.74 -32.54
C GLU A 13 -6.29 4.90 -31.31
N TYR A 14 -5.28 4.26 -30.73
CA TYR A 14 -5.41 3.50 -29.47
C TYR A 14 -5.95 4.36 -28.33
N ILE A 15 -5.44 5.58 -28.13
CA ILE A 15 -5.89 6.49 -27.07
C ILE A 15 -7.40 6.78 -27.17
N LYS A 16 -8.00 6.78 -28.37
CA LYS A 16 -9.45 7.00 -28.54
C LYS A 16 -10.31 5.83 -28.05
N PHE A 17 -9.72 4.65 -27.87
CA PHE A 17 -10.40 3.48 -27.31
C PHE A 17 -10.26 3.39 -25.79
N LEU A 18 -9.39 4.22 -25.18
CA LEU A 18 -9.26 4.27 -23.73
C LEU A 18 -10.51 4.93 -23.13
N PRO A 19 -11.11 4.32 -22.10
CA PRO A 19 -12.25 4.91 -21.42
C PRO A 19 -11.81 6.05 -20.51
N GLU A 20 -12.76 6.90 -20.13
CA GLU A 20 -12.62 7.75 -18.95
C GLU A 20 -12.66 6.85 -17.71
N GLU A 21 -11.57 6.83 -16.94
CA GLU A 21 -11.32 5.81 -15.93
C GLU A 21 -11.79 6.37 -14.58
N LEU A 22 -12.92 5.87 -14.09
CA LEU A 22 -13.54 6.36 -12.84
C LEU A 22 -12.95 5.69 -11.61
N LEU A 23 -11.62 5.73 -11.48
CA LEU A 23 -10.89 5.20 -10.33
C LEU A 23 -11.14 6.03 -9.06
N PRO A 24 -10.77 5.53 -7.87
CA PRO A 24 -11.03 6.23 -6.60
C PRO A 24 -10.45 7.65 -6.49
N THR A 25 -9.45 8.00 -7.31
CA THR A 25 -8.93 9.38 -7.44
C THR A 25 -9.99 10.37 -7.95
N PHE A 26 -10.97 9.89 -8.73
CA PHE A 26 -12.12 10.66 -9.25
C PHE A 26 -13.36 10.59 -8.36
N TRP A 27 -13.26 9.98 -7.18
CA TRP A 27 -14.37 10.01 -6.23
C TRP A 27 -14.47 11.40 -5.63
N SER A 28 -15.70 11.86 -5.38
CA SER A 28 -15.92 13.10 -4.65
C SER A 28 -15.38 12.99 -3.22
N GLU A 29 -15.17 14.13 -2.56
CA GLU A 29 -14.72 14.16 -1.16
C GLU A 29 -15.66 13.34 -0.26
N ALA A 30 -16.97 13.56 -0.37
CA ALA A 30 -17.99 12.80 0.37
C ALA A 30 -17.91 11.29 0.10
N GLU A 31 -17.63 10.87 -1.14
CA GLU A 31 -17.42 9.47 -1.49
C GLU A 31 -16.16 8.87 -0.87
N ARG A 32 -15.07 9.63 -0.85
CA ARG A 32 -13.84 9.21 -0.17
C ARG A 32 -14.01 9.16 1.34
N ASP A 33 -14.90 9.94 1.93
CA ASP A 33 -15.12 9.92 3.37
C ASP A 33 -15.76 8.61 3.86
N LEU A 34 -16.48 7.87 2.99
CA LEU A 34 -16.95 6.51 3.33
C LEU A 34 -15.81 5.51 3.54
N LEU A 35 -14.64 5.79 2.97
CA LEU A 35 -13.44 4.96 3.12
C LEU A 35 -12.77 5.18 4.47
N THR A 36 -13.26 6.07 5.33
CA THR A 36 -12.69 6.29 6.68
C THR A 36 -12.62 4.98 7.45
N GLY A 37 -11.42 4.65 7.94
CA GLY A 37 -11.15 3.37 8.59
C GLY A 37 -10.72 2.24 7.65
N THR A 38 -10.70 2.44 6.33
CA THR A 38 -10.07 1.48 5.39
C THR A 38 -8.61 1.82 5.14
N SER A 39 -7.82 0.85 4.67
CA SER A 39 -6.44 1.09 4.22
C SER A 39 -6.38 1.96 2.96
N LEU A 40 -7.48 2.03 2.21
CA LEU A 40 -7.55 2.74 0.93
C LEU A 40 -7.64 4.28 1.08
N LYS A 41 -8.29 4.80 2.13
CA LYS A 41 -8.45 6.25 2.36
C LYS A 41 -7.11 7.01 2.36
N PRO A 42 -6.12 6.66 3.22
CA PRO A 42 -4.84 7.35 3.22
C PRO A 42 -4.06 7.15 1.91
N ALA A 43 -4.18 5.97 1.27
CA ALA A 43 -3.51 5.70 0.00
C ALA A 43 -4.01 6.61 -1.14
N ILE A 44 -5.33 6.82 -1.25
CA ILE A 44 -5.90 7.73 -2.24
C ILE A 44 -5.50 9.19 -1.96
N GLU A 45 -5.56 9.63 -0.70
CA GLU A 45 -5.19 11.00 -0.34
C GLU A 45 -3.72 11.29 -0.65
N ALA A 46 -2.83 10.35 -0.33
CA ALA A 46 -1.43 10.43 -0.70
C ALA A 46 -1.24 10.47 -2.22
N LYS A 47 -1.97 9.63 -2.97
CA LYS A 47 -1.90 9.59 -4.44
C LYS A 47 -2.35 10.90 -5.07
N ILE A 48 -3.50 11.45 -4.68
CA ILE A 48 -4.00 12.73 -5.20
C ILE A 48 -3.01 13.86 -4.90
N LYS A 49 -2.46 13.90 -3.69
CA LYS A 49 -1.44 14.88 -3.32
C LYS A 49 -0.16 14.73 -4.14
N SER A 50 0.29 13.50 -4.40
CA SER A 50 1.45 13.24 -5.29
C SER A 50 1.17 13.71 -6.71
N LEU A 51 0.02 13.32 -7.28
CA LEU A 51 -0.37 13.71 -8.64
C LEU A 51 -0.47 15.23 -8.79
N ASN A 52 -1.02 15.93 -7.79
CA ASN A 52 -1.06 17.39 -7.80
C ASN A 52 0.35 17.99 -7.80
N LYS A 53 1.26 17.44 -6.99
CA LYS A 53 2.66 17.89 -6.97
C LYS A 53 3.35 17.63 -8.32
N GLU A 54 3.13 16.47 -8.93
CA GLU A 54 3.67 16.11 -10.25
C GLU A 54 3.12 17.03 -11.35
N PHE A 55 1.83 17.36 -11.30
CA PHE A 55 1.19 18.30 -12.22
C PHE A 55 1.80 19.71 -12.11
N GLU A 56 1.96 20.23 -10.89
CA GLU A 56 2.62 21.52 -10.67
C GLU A 56 4.09 21.52 -11.10
N GLN A 57 4.79 20.40 -10.92
CA GLN A 57 6.16 20.23 -11.42
C GLN A 57 6.21 20.25 -12.95
N LEU A 58 5.29 19.57 -13.62
CA LEU A 58 5.16 19.57 -15.08
C LEU A 58 4.90 21.00 -15.59
N ARG A 59 3.96 21.72 -14.95
CA ARG A 59 3.67 23.11 -15.28
C ARG A 59 4.91 23.99 -15.12
N SER A 60 5.54 23.99 -13.95
CA SER A 60 6.73 24.81 -13.68
C SER A 60 7.88 24.49 -14.65
N ALA A 61 8.05 23.21 -15.02
CA ALA A 61 9.07 22.79 -15.96
C ALA A 61 8.78 23.14 -17.43
N THR A 62 7.54 23.51 -17.79
CA THR A 62 7.14 23.69 -19.19
C THR A 62 6.47 25.04 -19.50
N GLU A 63 6.02 25.80 -18.51
CA GLU A 63 5.32 27.09 -18.69
C GLU A 63 6.15 28.16 -19.42
N HIS A 64 7.47 28.04 -19.42
CA HIS A 64 8.36 28.93 -20.16
C HIS A 64 8.52 28.55 -21.64
N ILE A 65 8.09 27.34 -22.02
CA ILE A 65 8.12 26.88 -23.41
C ILE A 65 6.91 27.50 -24.12
N LYS A 66 7.17 28.36 -25.11
CA LYS A 66 6.14 29.21 -25.74
C LYS A 66 4.85 28.47 -26.11
N TRP A 67 4.93 27.33 -26.78
CA TRP A 67 3.72 26.60 -27.20
C TRP A 67 2.99 25.95 -26.02
N CYS A 68 3.70 25.51 -24.97
CA CYS A 68 3.06 25.00 -23.75
C CYS A 68 2.34 26.14 -23.02
N ALA A 69 2.99 27.30 -22.91
CA ALA A 69 2.42 28.49 -22.28
C ALA A 69 1.11 28.91 -22.97
N GLU A 70 1.11 28.97 -24.31
CA GLU A 70 -0.02 29.42 -25.11
C GLU A 70 -1.16 28.40 -25.19
N GLU A 71 -0.88 27.10 -25.13
CA GLU A 71 -1.87 26.06 -25.48
C GLU A 71 -2.21 25.12 -24.31
N LEU A 72 -1.28 24.84 -23.39
CA LEU A 72 -1.54 23.97 -22.24
C LEU A 72 -1.90 24.78 -20.98
N TRP A 73 -1.21 25.90 -20.76
CA TRP A 73 -1.18 26.61 -19.48
C TRP A 73 -1.83 28.00 -19.49
N ASP A 74 -2.43 28.39 -20.62
CA ASP A 74 -3.16 29.65 -20.70
C ASP A 74 -4.28 29.70 -19.65
N GLU A 75 -4.44 30.86 -18.99
CA GLU A 75 -5.35 30.99 -17.85
C GLU A 75 -6.83 30.89 -18.26
N GLU A 76 -7.17 31.28 -19.49
CA GLU A 76 -8.55 31.26 -20.01
C GLU A 76 -8.79 30.07 -20.94
N ASP A 77 -7.85 29.79 -21.85
CA ASP A 77 -8.01 28.83 -22.95
C ASP A 77 -7.10 27.58 -22.83
N GLY A 78 -6.42 27.41 -21.69
CA GLY A 78 -5.49 26.29 -21.46
C GLY A 78 -6.16 24.92 -21.62
N LEU A 79 -5.53 24.04 -22.40
CA LEU A 79 -6.08 22.73 -22.74
C LEU A 79 -5.86 21.64 -21.69
N LEU A 80 -4.99 21.87 -20.69
CA LEU A 80 -4.59 20.84 -19.73
C LEU A 80 -5.00 21.22 -18.31
N SER A 81 -5.95 20.47 -17.78
CA SER A 81 -6.40 20.57 -16.39
C SER A 81 -5.76 19.51 -15.49
N PHE A 82 -5.97 19.64 -14.18
CA PHE A 82 -5.56 18.60 -13.24
C PHE A 82 -6.34 17.29 -13.45
N ASP A 83 -7.62 17.37 -13.83
CA ASP A 83 -8.45 16.19 -14.11
C ASP A 83 -7.90 15.40 -15.32
N ASP A 84 -7.35 16.08 -16.33
CA ASP A 84 -6.66 15.42 -17.45
C ASP A 84 -5.42 14.66 -16.98
N TRP A 85 -4.66 15.23 -16.03
CA TRP A 85 -3.51 14.56 -15.42
C TRP A 85 -3.92 13.34 -14.58
N LEU A 86 -5.02 13.45 -13.82
CA LEU A 86 -5.61 12.31 -13.12
C LEU A 86 -6.02 11.21 -14.11
N GLN A 87 -6.55 11.58 -15.28
CA GLN A 87 -7.03 10.64 -16.28
C GLN A 87 -5.86 9.90 -16.94
N VAL A 88 -4.75 10.59 -17.22
CA VAL A 88 -3.52 9.95 -17.71
C VAL A 88 -2.97 8.95 -16.70
N ASP A 89 -2.90 9.32 -15.41
CA ASP A 89 -2.51 8.38 -14.36
C ASP A 89 -3.45 7.18 -14.29
N ALA A 90 -4.76 7.42 -14.31
CA ALA A 90 -5.75 6.37 -14.18
C ALA A 90 -5.68 5.38 -15.35
N MET A 91 -5.58 5.87 -16.59
CA MET A 91 -5.37 5.04 -17.78
C MET A 91 -4.09 4.22 -17.68
N TYR A 92 -2.98 4.81 -17.26
CA TYR A 92 -1.72 4.09 -17.12
C TYR A 92 -1.82 3.01 -16.04
N ARG A 93 -2.30 3.38 -14.86
CA ARG A 93 -2.33 2.50 -13.68
C ARG A 93 -3.31 1.33 -13.82
N SER A 94 -4.42 1.50 -14.52
CA SER A 94 -5.39 0.42 -14.73
C SER A 94 -5.02 -0.53 -15.88
N ARG A 95 -4.05 -0.17 -16.73
CA ARG A 95 -3.77 -0.88 -18.00
C ARG A 95 -2.33 -1.26 -18.23
N ALA A 96 -1.37 -0.61 -17.56
CA ALA A 96 0.02 -0.99 -17.65
C ALA A 96 0.20 -2.37 -17.04
N LEU A 97 0.90 -3.23 -17.77
CA LEU A 97 1.26 -4.58 -17.37
C LEU A 97 2.79 -4.67 -17.37
N GLU A 98 3.34 -5.41 -16.41
CA GLU A 98 4.74 -5.83 -16.49
C GLU A 98 4.86 -6.86 -17.61
N PHE A 99 5.40 -6.44 -18.76
CA PHE A 99 5.45 -7.28 -19.94
C PHE A 99 6.80 -8.03 -20.02
N PRO A 100 6.81 -9.36 -20.24
CA PRO A 100 8.02 -10.16 -20.15
C PRO A 100 9.17 -9.64 -21.03
N GLY A 101 10.29 -9.30 -20.39
CA GLY A 101 11.50 -8.82 -21.08
C GLY A 101 11.46 -7.36 -21.56
N ILE A 102 10.35 -6.65 -21.34
CA ILE A 102 10.18 -5.23 -21.70
C ILE A 102 10.04 -4.35 -20.45
N GLY A 103 9.27 -4.81 -19.46
CA GLY A 103 8.90 -4.03 -18.27
C GLY A 103 7.49 -3.42 -18.40
N ASP A 104 7.20 -2.42 -17.58
CA ASP A 104 5.88 -1.79 -17.52
C ASP A 104 5.51 -1.10 -18.84
N CYS A 105 4.44 -1.56 -19.47
CA CYS A 105 3.91 -0.92 -20.66
C CYS A 105 2.40 -1.14 -20.83
N MET A 106 1.77 -0.22 -21.57
CA MET A 106 0.41 -0.38 -22.06
C MET A 106 0.48 -1.01 -23.45
N VAL A 107 -0.17 -2.16 -23.62
CA VAL A 107 -0.13 -2.92 -24.86
C VAL A 107 -1.52 -2.92 -25.50
N PRO A 108 -1.72 -2.18 -26.61
CA PRO A 108 -3.01 -2.15 -27.30
C PRO A 108 -3.53 -3.56 -27.60
N CYS A 109 -4.84 -3.73 -27.45
CA CYS A 109 -5.57 -5.01 -27.57
C CYS A 109 -5.38 -5.96 -26.38
N VAL A 110 -4.18 -6.10 -25.82
CA VAL A 110 -3.96 -6.93 -24.63
C VAL A 110 -4.59 -6.28 -23.40
N ASP A 111 -4.42 -4.97 -23.24
CA ASP A 111 -4.98 -4.16 -22.15
C ASP A 111 -6.52 -3.99 -22.19
N MET A 112 -7.17 -4.60 -23.19
CA MET A 112 -8.63 -4.68 -23.30
C MET A 112 -9.19 -5.98 -22.69
N ALA A 113 -8.33 -6.96 -22.41
CA ALA A 113 -8.73 -8.21 -21.78
C ALA A 113 -8.99 -7.98 -20.29
N ASN A 114 -10.17 -8.39 -19.81
CA ASN A 114 -10.53 -8.24 -18.41
C ASN A 114 -9.77 -9.23 -17.51
N HIS A 115 -9.73 -8.88 -16.23
CA HIS A 115 -9.18 -9.73 -15.18
C HIS A 115 -10.02 -11.00 -14.96
N ALA A 116 -9.35 -12.12 -14.80
CA ALA A 116 -9.86 -13.27 -14.07
C ALA A 116 -8.72 -13.96 -13.32
N SER A 117 -9.00 -14.44 -12.10
CA SER A 117 -8.02 -15.09 -11.22
C SER A 117 -7.97 -16.63 -11.39
N GLY A 118 -6.81 -17.21 -11.12
CA GLY A 118 -6.61 -18.65 -11.00
C GLY A 118 -7.04 -19.48 -12.22
N ASP A 119 -7.99 -20.39 -12.01
CA ASP A 119 -8.52 -21.25 -13.07
C ASP A 119 -9.45 -20.52 -14.04
N ALA A 120 -9.97 -19.35 -13.69
CA ALA A 120 -10.78 -18.55 -14.60
C ALA A 120 -9.94 -17.77 -15.61
N THR A 121 -8.63 -17.62 -15.38
CA THR A 121 -7.71 -17.00 -16.34
C THR A 121 -7.55 -17.88 -17.58
N VAL A 122 -7.90 -17.35 -18.75
CA VAL A 122 -7.89 -18.11 -20.01
C VAL A 122 -6.62 -17.93 -20.81
N ALA A 123 -6.07 -16.72 -20.84
CA ALA A 123 -4.92 -16.38 -21.66
C ALA A 123 -3.72 -15.92 -20.83
N LEU A 124 -2.54 -16.05 -21.42
CA LEU A 124 -1.28 -15.47 -20.97
C LEU A 124 -0.73 -14.56 -22.06
N TYR A 125 0.13 -13.61 -21.70
CA TYR A 125 0.79 -12.73 -22.65
C TYR A 125 2.31 -12.89 -22.58
N GLU A 126 2.95 -12.86 -23.74
CA GLU A 126 4.39 -13.02 -23.90
C GLU A 126 4.94 -12.08 -24.96
N THR A 127 6.26 -11.90 -24.95
CA THR A 127 7.00 -11.23 -26.02
C THR A 127 7.53 -12.28 -26.98
N ASP A 128 7.16 -12.19 -28.25
CA ASP A 128 7.69 -13.08 -29.29
C ASP A 128 9.16 -12.75 -29.65
N SER A 129 9.77 -13.54 -30.52
CA SER A 129 11.16 -13.36 -30.93
C SER A 129 11.44 -12.04 -31.67
N ASP A 130 10.40 -11.40 -32.20
CA ASP A 130 10.49 -10.12 -32.93
C ASP A 130 10.20 -8.93 -32.00
N GLY A 131 9.91 -9.17 -30.72
CA GLY A 131 9.57 -8.15 -29.74
C GLY A 131 8.10 -7.73 -29.75
N ASN A 132 7.21 -8.47 -30.42
CA ASN A 132 5.79 -8.19 -30.41
C ASN A 132 5.11 -8.83 -29.20
N ALA A 133 4.03 -8.20 -28.75
CA ALA A 133 3.13 -8.81 -27.77
C ALA A 133 2.27 -9.90 -28.41
N ALA A 134 2.27 -11.09 -27.80
CA ALA A 134 1.43 -12.21 -28.18
C ALA A 134 0.49 -12.56 -27.03
N LEU A 135 -0.81 -12.72 -27.32
CA LEU A 135 -1.82 -13.22 -26.39
C LEU A 135 -2.10 -14.68 -26.73
N LEU A 136 -1.78 -15.58 -25.80
CA LEU A 136 -1.78 -17.03 -26.01
C LEU A 136 -2.80 -17.70 -25.10
N LEU A 137 -3.52 -18.69 -25.62
CA LEU A 137 -4.40 -19.53 -24.82
C LEU A 137 -3.55 -20.37 -23.86
N ARG A 138 -3.89 -20.37 -22.56
CA ARG A 138 -3.20 -21.19 -21.57
C ARG A 138 -3.41 -22.69 -21.85
N ASP A 139 -2.40 -23.49 -21.54
CA ASP A 139 -2.49 -24.95 -21.65
C ASP A 139 -3.70 -25.50 -20.88
N GLY A 140 -4.44 -26.40 -21.54
CA GLY A 140 -5.63 -27.02 -20.96
C GLY A 140 -6.88 -26.14 -20.92
N LYS A 141 -6.83 -24.91 -21.43
CA LYS A 141 -8.03 -24.08 -21.65
C LYS A 141 -8.60 -24.32 -23.04
N GLU A 142 -9.93 -24.25 -23.14
CA GLU A 142 -10.66 -24.29 -24.40
C GLU A 142 -11.59 -23.08 -24.46
N LEU A 143 -11.70 -22.47 -25.64
CA LEU A 143 -12.58 -21.33 -25.89
C LEU A 143 -13.61 -21.69 -26.97
N LYS A 144 -14.87 -21.33 -26.73
CA LYS A 144 -15.94 -21.37 -27.72
C LYS A 144 -16.19 -19.98 -28.28
N LYS A 145 -16.82 -19.94 -29.45
CA LYS A 145 -17.25 -18.67 -30.04
C LYS A 145 -18.23 -17.96 -29.09
N GLY A 146 -17.87 -16.75 -28.69
CA GLY A 146 -18.67 -15.93 -27.78
C GLY A 146 -18.15 -15.94 -26.34
N ASP A 147 -17.18 -16.79 -26.02
CA ASP A 147 -16.51 -16.76 -24.72
C ASP A 147 -15.61 -15.53 -24.62
N GLU A 148 -15.50 -14.99 -23.41
CA GLU A 148 -14.61 -13.87 -23.10
C GLU A 148 -13.17 -14.35 -22.95
N ILE A 149 -12.22 -13.55 -23.41
CA ILE A 149 -10.79 -13.79 -23.20
C ILE A 149 -10.34 -12.97 -22.01
N THR A 150 -9.89 -13.65 -20.96
CA THR A 150 -9.44 -13.03 -19.71
C THR A 150 -7.96 -13.30 -19.47
N ILE A 151 -7.30 -12.35 -18.81
CA ILE A 151 -5.92 -12.46 -18.32
C ILE A 151 -5.91 -12.27 -16.80
N THR A 152 -4.82 -12.64 -16.13
CA THR A 152 -4.64 -12.28 -14.72
C THR A 152 -3.92 -10.95 -14.64
N TYR A 153 -4.37 -10.09 -13.72
CA TYR A 153 -3.66 -8.86 -13.35
C TYR A 153 -2.71 -9.10 -12.16
N GLY A 154 -2.65 -10.36 -11.67
CA GLY A 154 -1.96 -10.79 -10.46
C GLY A 154 -2.93 -11.46 -9.50
N ASP A 155 -2.76 -12.77 -9.27
CA ASP A 155 -3.66 -13.56 -8.41
C ASP A 155 -3.50 -13.27 -6.91
N LYS A 156 -2.44 -12.55 -6.52
CA LYS A 156 -2.09 -12.23 -5.12
C LYS A 156 -2.43 -10.79 -4.71
N LYS A 157 -3.19 -10.06 -5.53
CA LYS A 157 -3.49 -8.66 -5.28
C LYS A 157 -4.62 -8.52 -4.27
N GLY A 158 -4.36 -7.79 -3.20
CA GLY A 158 -5.35 -7.50 -2.17
C GLY A 158 -6.53 -6.66 -2.68
N ALA A 159 -7.64 -6.71 -1.97
CA ALA A 159 -8.87 -6.01 -2.34
C ALA A 159 -8.67 -4.49 -2.42
N CYS A 160 -7.82 -3.94 -1.55
CA CYS A 160 -7.43 -2.53 -1.57
C CYS A 160 -6.67 -2.19 -2.87
N GLU A 161 -5.68 -3.00 -3.27
CA GLU A 161 -4.93 -2.77 -4.51
C GLU A 161 -5.84 -2.89 -5.74
N MET A 162 -6.73 -3.89 -5.76
CA MET A 162 -7.68 -4.10 -6.85
C MET A 162 -8.58 -2.86 -7.05
N LEU A 163 -9.16 -2.35 -5.96
CA LEU A 163 -10.00 -1.17 -6.01
C LEU A 163 -9.20 0.09 -6.34
N PHE A 164 -8.02 0.24 -5.72
CA PHE A 164 -7.13 1.37 -5.96
C PHE A 164 -6.76 1.46 -7.43
N SER A 165 -6.14 0.42 -7.98
CA SER A 165 -5.53 0.40 -9.31
C SER A 165 -6.50 0.19 -10.46
N TYR A 166 -7.56 -0.61 -10.25
CA TYR A 166 -8.44 -1.05 -11.33
C TYR A 166 -9.91 -0.66 -11.15
N GLY A 167 -10.30 -0.12 -9.99
CA GLY A 167 -11.65 0.40 -9.78
C GLY A 167 -12.72 -0.69 -9.59
N PHE A 168 -12.31 -1.91 -9.21
CA PHE A 168 -13.20 -3.01 -8.88
C PHE A 168 -12.62 -3.91 -7.78
N ILE A 169 -13.48 -4.71 -7.16
CA ILE A 169 -13.11 -5.84 -6.29
C ILE A 169 -13.77 -7.06 -6.92
N GLU A 170 -13.05 -8.16 -7.08
CA GLU A 170 -13.64 -9.38 -7.64
C GLU A 170 -14.73 -9.93 -6.73
N ASP A 171 -15.86 -10.32 -7.31
CA ASP A 171 -16.97 -10.91 -6.57
C ASP A 171 -16.57 -12.23 -5.87
N SER A 172 -15.61 -12.95 -6.44
CA SER A 172 -15.06 -14.21 -5.91
C SER A 172 -14.16 -14.03 -4.68
N MET A 173 -13.63 -12.83 -4.43
CA MET A 173 -12.73 -12.60 -3.29
C MET A 173 -13.47 -12.79 -1.98
N THR A 174 -12.98 -13.70 -1.13
CA THR A 174 -13.57 -13.97 0.19
C THR A 174 -12.82 -13.30 1.33
N SER A 175 -11.68 -12.68 1.05
CA SER A 175 -10.82 -11.99 2.00
C SER A 175 -10.22 -10.75 1.35
N ALA A 176 -9.72 -9.80 2.15
CA ALA A 176 -8.90 -8.71 1.66
C ALA A 176 -7.56 -9.19 1.06
N GLN A 177 -7.16 -10.45 1.32
CA GLN A 177 -5.86 -11.08 1.05
C GLN A 177 -4.68 -10.43 1.79
N GLU A 178 -4.60 -9.10 1.72
CA GLU A 178 -3.62 -8.30 2.42
C GLU A 178 -4.11 -6.87 2.65
N LEU A 179 -3.50 -6.22 3.63
CA LEU A 179 -3.67 -4.80 3.89
C LEU A 179 -2.36 -4.22 4.47
N PHE A 180 -2.11 -2.94 4.22
CA PHE A 180 -0.96 -2.23 4.78
C PHE A 180 -1.45 -1.13 5.72
N LEU A 181 -0.97 -1.15 6.96
CA LEU A 181 -1.23 -0.12 7.97
C LEU A 181 0.05 0.66 8.24
N ASP A 182 -0.05 1.98 8.27
CA ASP A 182 1.03 2.83 8.75
C ASP A 182 1.35 2.54 10.22
N LEU A 183 2.62 2.70 10.59
CA LEU A 183 3.09 2.63 11.96
C LEU A 183 3.80 3.94 12.31
N GLU A 184 3.55 4.42 13.52
CA GLU A 184 4.22 5.60 14.05
C GLU A 184 5.17 5.23 15.18
N ILE A 185 6.28 5.95 15.27
CA ILE A 185 7.13 5.91 16.46
C ILE A 185 6.44 6.72 17.57
N PRO A 186 6.31 6.19 18.80
CA PRO A 186 5.76 6.93 19.94
C PRO A 186 6.39 8.31 20.13
N ASN A 187 5.59 9.30 20.54
CA ASN A 187 6.05 10.69 20.63
C ASN A 187 7.06 10.94 21.77
N ASP A 188 7.06 10.05 22.76
CA ASP A 188 7.96 10.02 23.91
C ASP A 188 9.27 9.26 23.63
N ASP A 189 9.41 8.60 22.48
CA ASP A 189 10.66 7.97 22.07
C ASP A 189 11.74 9.03 21.76
N PRO A 190 12.83 9.11 22.55
CA PRO A 190 13.89 10.10 22.38
C PRO A 190 14.66 9.93 21.06
N LEU A 191 14.64 8.73 20.47
CA LEU A 191 15.32 8.37 19.23
C LEU A 191 14.43 8.53 17.99
N LYS A 192 13.16 8.94 18.13
CA LYS A 192 12.18 9.05 17.03
C LYS A 192 12.73 9.72 15.77
N ARG A 193 13.38 10.89 15.91
CA ARG A 193 13.94 11.61 14.76
C ARG A 193 15.08 10.86 14.09
N ALA A 194 15.94 10.21 14.88
CA ALA A 194 17.06 9.44 14.38
C ALA A 194 16.58 8.18 13.65
N LYS A 195 15.66 7.42 14.26
CA LYS A 195 15.01 6.25 13.67
C LYS A 195 14.33 6.58 12.33
N LEU A 196 13.54 7.66 12.27
CA LEU A 196 12.90 8.11 11.02
C LEU A 196 13.91 8.53 9.94
N HIS A 197 15.04 9.12 10.34
CA HIS A 197 16.07 9.57 9.39
C HIS A 197 16.82 8.41 8.73
N VAL A 198 17.06 7.32 9.47
CA VAL A 198 17.82 6.16 8.96
C VAL A 198 16.94 5.10 8.31
N ASN A 199 15.64 5.11 8.59
CA ASN A 199 14.71 4.14 8.03
C ASN A 199 14.62 4.29 6.51
N LYS A 200 14.81 3.18 5.80
CA LYS A 200 14.68 3.08 4.34
C LYS A 200 13.46 2.26 3.92
N SER A 201 12.83 1.54 4.85
CA SER A 201 11.67 0.69 4.58
C SER A 201 10.37 1.49 4.70
N ALA A 202 9.28 0.93 4.17
CA ALA A 202 7.96 1.52 4.35
C ALA A 202 7.59 1.57 5.85
N PRO A 203 7.18 2.75 6.39
CA PRO A 203 6.92 2.91 7.82
C PRO A 203 5.56 2.34 8.21
N GLY A 204 5.45 1.01 8.23
CA GLY A 204 4.18 0.33 8.47
C GLY A 204 4.31 -1.17 8.58
N VAL A 205 3.15 -1.83 8.64
CA VAL A 205 2.99 -3.28 8.74
C VAL A 205 2.03 -3.77 7.65
N ARG A 206 2.44 -4.82 6.96
CA ARG A 206 1.59 -5.59 6.05
C ARG A 206 0.96 -6.73 6.83
N LEU A 207 -0.36 -6.81 6.87
CA LEU A 207 -1.11 -7.98 7.32
C LEU A 207 -1.59 -8.76 6.09
N PHE A 208 -1.62 -10.08 6.17
CA PHE A 208 -2.00 -10.92 5.04
C PHE A 208 -2.59 -12.25 5.51
N ASP A 209 -3.37 -12.90 4.64
CA ASP A 209 -3.79 -14.29 4.87
C ASP A 209 -2.58 -15.21 4.82
N SER A 210 -2.43 -16.07 5.84
CA SER A 210 -1.28 -16.98 5.93
C SER A 210 -1.36 -18.08 4.86
N ASP A 211 -0.28 -18.23 4.10
CA ASP A 211 -0.07 -19.34 3.16
C ASP A 211 0.54 -20.58 3.86
N ASP A 212 0.74 -20.54 5.19
CA ASP A 212 1.35 -21.64 5.95
C ASP A 212 0.40 -22.84 6.05
N ALA A 213 0.78 -23.94 5.40
CA ALA A 213 0.02 -25.19 5.37
C ALA A 213 -0.10 -25.88 6.75
N GLU A 214 0.77 -25.54 7.70
CA GLU A 214 0.72 -26.05 9.07
C GLU A 214 -0.14 -25.17 10.00
N ALA A 215 -0.46 -23.94 9.59
CA ALA A 215 -1.31 -23.03 10.36
C ALA A 215 -2.80 -23.43 10.24
N PRO A 216 -3.63 -23.10 11.25
CA PRO A 216 -5.07 -23.23 11.15
C PRO A 216 -5.62 -22.50 9.90
N ALA A 217 -6.64 -23.08 9.27
CA ALA A 217 -7.30 -22.44 8.14
C ALA A 217 -7.88 -21.08 8.57
N GLY A 218 -7.54 -20.02 7.83
CA GLY A 218 -7.95 -18.65 8.12
C GLY A 218 -6.99 -17.86 9.01
N SER A 219 -5.87 -18.45 9.43
CA SER A 219 -4.80 -17.71 10.12
C SER A 219 -4.22 -16.61 9.24
N THR A 220 -3.68 -15.60 9.91
CA THR A 220 -3.06 -14.43 9.33
C THR A 220 -1.57 -14.37 9.63
N GLY A 221 -0.85 -13.60 8.83
CA GLY A 221 0.54 -13.25 9.07
C GLY A 221 0.73 -11.75 9.02
N TRP A 222 1.85 -11.29 9.57
CA TRP A 222 2.25 -9.89 9.50
C TRP A 222 3.74 -9.75 9.17
N GLN A 223 4.08 -8.67 8.47
CA GLN A 223 5.46 -8.33 8.10
C GLN A 223 5.71 -6.84 8.24
N SER A 224 6.79 -6.49 8.94
CA SER A 224 7.27 -5.11 9.04
C SER A 224 8.77 -5.12 9.30
N ASP A 225 9.56 -4.46 8.46
CA ASP A 225 10.97 -4.17 8.77
C ASP A 225 11.06 -2.99 9.75
N PHE A 226 10.12 -2.05 9.62
CA PHE A 226 10.08 -0.82 10.40
C PHE A 226 9.84 -1.08 11.90
N VAL A 227 8.95 -2.00 12.26
CA VAL A 227 8.59 -2.27 13.66
C VAL A 227 9.82 -2.59 14.52
N TRP A 228 10.80 -3.31 13.96
CA TRP A 228 11.99 -3.73 14.70
C TRP A 228 12.87 -2.55 15.09
N LEU A 229 12.89 -1.50 14.27
CA LEU A 229 13.55 -0.25 14.62
C LEU A 229 12.73 0.55 15.65
N VAL A 230 11.40 0.44 15.62
CA VAL A 230 10.52 1.13 16.59
C VAL A 230 10.71 0.58 18.00
N VAL A 231 10.76 -0.74 18.17
CA VAL A 231 10.67 -1.40 19.49
C VAL A 231 11.97 -1.50 20.29
N VAL A 232 13.09 -1.01 19.72
CA VAL A 232 14.41 -1.03 20.36
C VAL A 232 14.86 0.38 20.73
N ASN A 233 15.46 0.53 21.91
CA ASN A 233 15.90 1.81 22.47
C ASN A 233 17.40 1.80 22.79
N GLU A 234 17.88 2.92 23.34
CA GLU A 234 19.26 3.06 23.80
C GLU A 234 19.59 2.06 24.91
N GLU A 235 18.66 1.81 25.85
CA GLU A 235 18.86 0.80 26.91
C GLU A 235 18.99 -0.64 26.39
N ASP A 236 18.50 -0.91 25.17
CA ASP A 236 18.59 -2.21 24.53
C ASP A 236 19.90 -2.39 23.73
N GLY A 237 20.65 -1.30 23.51
CA GLY A 237 21.91 -1.29 22.77
C GLY A 237 21.85 -0.60 21.39
N LEU A 238 20.77 0.11 21.06
CA LEU A 238 20.69 0.93 19.84
C LEU A 238 21.30 2.32 20.08
N GLU A 239 22.37 2.64 19.36
CA GLU A 239 23.06 3.93 19.50
C GLU A 239 23.15 4.66 18.15
N PHE A 240 23.13 6.00 18.19
CA PHE A 240 23.28 6.86 17.01
C PHE A 240 24.43 7.85 17.23
N GLU A 241 25.39 7.89 16.30
CA GLU A 241 26.48 8.86 16.33
C GLU A 241 26.57 9.64 15.01
N VAL A 242 26.89 10.94 15.11
CA VAL A 242 27.19 11.75 13.92
C VAL A 242 28.65 11.59 13.56
N ALA A 243 28.92 10.90 12.45
CA ALA A 243 30.26 10.76 11.89
C ALA A 243 30.51 11.81 10.79
N GLN A 244 31.76 12.27 10.69
CA GLN A 244 32.19 13.13 9.59
C GLN A 244 32.87 12.28 8.52
N THR A 245 32.38 12.37 7.29
CA THR A 245 32.95 11.68 6.13
C THR A 245 34.22 12.39 5.64
N THR A 246 35.02 11.71 4.80
CA THR A 246 36.32 12.21 4.33
C THR A 246 36.21 13.44 3.42
N ASP A 247 35.04 13.69 2.84
CA ASP A 247 34.70 14.89 2.06
C ASP A 247 34.14 16.04 2.92
N GLY A 248 34.03 15.83 4.24
CA GLY A 248 33.54 16.82 5.20
C GLY A 248 32.03 16.80 5.41
N ALA A 249 31.26 15.94 4.72
CA ALA A 249 29.85 15.74 5.01
C ALA A 249 29.64 15.07 6.38
N ARG A 250 28.40 15.14 6.89
CA ARG A 250 28.00 14.50 8.15
C ARG A 250 27.01 13.39 7.82
N GLU A 251 27.26 12.20 8.36
CA GLU A 251 26.37 11.05 8.25
C GLU A 251 25.99 10.57 9.65
N LEU A 252 24.76 10.08 9.81
CA LEU A 252 24.33 9.45 11.05
C LEU A 252 24.65 7.96 10.97
N ARG A 253 25.53 7.47 11.85
CA ARG A 253 25.85 6.05 11.98
C ARG A 253 25.02 5.42 13.09
N VAL A 254 24.59 4.20 12.83
CA VAL A 254 23.79 3.39 13.74
C VAL A 254 24.67 2.27 14.28
N TYR A 255 24.61 2.02 15.58
CA TYR A 255 25.31 0.93 16.22
C TYR A 255 24.32 0.04 16.99
N TRP A 256 24.62 -1.25 17.01
CA TRP A 256 23.95 -2.24 17.83
C TRP A 256 24.99 -2.93 18.70
N ASN A 257 24.87 -2.79 20.03
CA ASN A 257 25.83 -3.33 20.99
C ASN A 257 27.30 -2.98 20.64
N GLY A 258 27.53 -1.71 20.27
CA GLY A 258 28.84 -1.17 19.89
C GLY A 258 29.35 -1.58 18.50
N SER A 259 28.60 -2.37 17.72
CA SER A 259 28.95 -2.74 16.34
C SER A 259 28.16 -1.92 15.33
N VAL A 260 28.83 -1.44 14.28
CA VAL A 260 28.17 -0.66 13.21
C VAL A 260 27.10 -1.52 12.53
N LEU A 261 25.93 -0.94 12.34
CA LEU A 261 24.81 -1.56 11.67
C LEU A 261 24.60 -0.87 10.31
N GLU A 262 25.13 -1.50 9.26
CA GLU A 262 25.18 -0.95 7.89
C GLU A 262 23.78 -0.77 7.26
N GLU A 263 22.84 -1.64 7.61
CA GLU A 263 21.46 -1.64 7.13
C GLU A 263 20.48 -1.51 8.32
N PRO A 264 20.20 -0.28 8.81
CA PRO A 264 19.30 -0.01 9.95
C PRO A 264 17.93 -0.67 9.86
N ASP A 265 17.41 -0.80 8.65
CA ASP A 265 16.17 -1.50 8.31
C ASP A 265 16.21 -3.02 8.53
N LYS A 266 17.40 -3.62 8.65
CA LYS A 266 17.60 -5.07 8.90
C LYS A 266 18.03 -5.39 10.33
N VAL A 267 17.79 -4.49 11.28
CA VAL A 267 18.12 -4.68 12.70
C VAL A 267 17.59 -6.00 13.25
N VAL A 268 16.45 -6.48 12.74
CA VAL A 268 15.83 -7.77 13.12
C VAL A 268 16.79 -8.96 13.08
N GLU A 269 17.75 -9.00 12.14
CA GLU A 269 18.71 -10.11 12.05
C GLU A 269 19.67 -10.13 13.25
N ALA A 270 20.03 -8.96 13.77
CA ALA A 270 20.78 -8.86 15.02
C ALA A 270 19.89 -9.23 16.22
N LEU A 271 18.64 -8.78 16.24
CA LEU A 271 17.69 -9.04 17.34
C LEU A 271 17.39 -10.54 17.51
N LYS A 272 17.23 -11.29 16.41
CA LYS A 272 16.95 -12.74 16.44
C LYS A 272 18.01 -13.55 17.19
N THR A 273 19.24 -13.06 17.26
CA THR A 273 20.35 -13.71 17.97
C THR A 273 20.55 -13.19 19.38
N HIS A 274 19.79 -12.16 19.78
CA HIS A 274 19.92 -11.50 21.05
C HIS A 274 19.20 -12.26 22.17
N GLN A 275 19.74 -12.23 23.39
CA GLN A 275 19.15 -12.92 24.55
C GLN A 275 17.74 -12.40 24.91
N LEU A 276 17.41 -11.16 24.54
CA LEU A 276 16.10 -10.53 24.76
C LEU A 276 15.17 -10.65 23.54
N TRP A 277 15.44 -11.57 22.61
CA TRP A 277 14.64 -11.72 21.39
C TRP A 277 13.13 -11.81 21.67
N ASP A 278 12.72 -12.65 22.63
CA ASP A 278 11.30 -12.81 22.96
C ASP A 278 10.67 -11.52 23.52
N VAL A 279 11.46 -10.67 24.19
CA VAL A 279 11.02 -9.35 24.67
C VAL A 279 10.80 -8.39 23.50
N PHE A 280 11.74 -8.33 22.55
CA PHE A 280 11.58 -7.50 21.35
C PHE A 280 10.41 -7.96 20.49
N ARG A 281 10.23 -9.27 20.36
CA ARG A 281 9.08 -9.85 19.67
C ARG A 281 7.77 -9.49 20.38
N LEU A 282 7.72 -9.57 21.71
CA LEU A 282 6.53 -9.17 22.48
C LEU A 282 6.18 -7.69 22.28
N ARG A 283 7.17 -6.80 22.30
CA ARG A 283 6.97 -5.37 22.01
C ARG A 283 6.43 -5.14 20.60
N ALA A 284 6.99 -5.85 19.60
CA ALA A 284 6.56 -5.73 18.21
C ALA A 284 5.12 -6.21 18.00
N VAL A 285 4.78 -7.39 18.54
CA VAL A 285 3.42 -7.96 18.49
C VAL A 285 2.43 -7.01 19.17
N SER A 286 2.77 -6.48 20.34
CA SER A 286 1.90 -5.53 21.06
C SER A 286 1.67 -4.25 20.24
N LEU A 287 2.72 -3.68 19.63
CA LEU A 287 2.59 -2.48 18.80
C LEU A 287 1.71 -2.72 17.56
N VAL A 288 1.91 -3.86 16.88
CA VAL A 288 1.10 -4.23 15.72
C VAL A 288 -0.36 -4.45 16.14
N GLN A 289 -0.59 -5.13 17.26
CA GLN A 289 -1.93 -5.37 17.78
C GLN A 289 -2.66 -4.07 18.13
N ASP A 290 -1.99 -3.15 18.82
CA ASP A 290 -2.55 -1.83 19.13
C ASP A 290 -2.93 -1.08 17.85
N ARG A 291 -2.09 -1.16 16.81
CA ARG A 291 -2.37 -0.54 15.52
C ARG A 291 -3.58 -1.17 14.83
N VAL A 292 -3.71 -2.49 14.87
CA VAL A 292 -4.89 -3.23 14.35
C VAL A 292 -6.15 -2.79 15.09
N GLU A 293 -6.08 -2.68 16.42
CA GLU A 293 -7.21 -2.26 17.24
C GLU A 293 -7.66 -0.84 16.89
N VAL A 294 -6.74 0.10 16.72
CA VAL A 294 -7.05 1.47 16.27
C VAL A 294 -7.75 1.46 14.90
N GLN A 295 -7.31 0.61 13.97
CA GLN A 295 -7.95 0.47 12.66
C GLN A 295 -9.39 -0.04 12.80
N LEU A 296 -9.61 -1.11 13.57
CA LEU A 296 -10.94 -1.68 13.82
C LEU A 296 -11.87 -0.66 14.47
N ARG A 297 -11.40 0.07 15.49
CA ARG A 297 -12.19 1.13 16.12
C ARG A 297 -12.62 2.20 15.11
N SER A 298 -11.77 2.56 14.15
CA SER A 298 -12.09 3.52 13.09
C SER A 298 -13.16 2.99 12.12
N LEU A 299 -13.06 1.71 11.71
CA LEU A 299 -14.09 1.06 10.89
C LEU A 299 -15.43 1.02 11.62
N TYR A 300 -15.44 0.50 12.85
CA TYR A 300 -16.66 0.40 13.64
C TYR A 300 -17.28 1.76 13.95
N GLY A 301 -16.46 2.77 14.23
CA GLY A 301 -16.94 4.12 14.54
C GLY A 301 -17.65 4.82 13.38
N THR A 302 -17.43 4.38 12.13
CA THR A 302 -17.97 5.02 10.91
C THR A 302 -19.06 4.18 10.22
N ASP A 303 -19.38 2.99 10.76
CA ASP A 303 -20.24 2.02 10.10
C ASP A 303 -21.69 2.51 9.91
N ASP A 304 -22.24 3.21 10.90
CA ASP A 304 -23.61 3.74 10.84
C ASP A 304 -23.74 4.88 9.82
N GLU A 305 -22.72 5.73 9.71
CA GLU A 305 -22.67 6.82 8.73
C GLU A 305 -22.61 6.25 7.30
N VAL A 306 -21.77 5.23 7.08
CA VAL A 306 -21.66 4.56 5.77
C VAL A 306 -22.97 3.87 5.39
N LYS A 307 -23.64 3.19 6.33
CA LYS A 307 -24.92 2.49 6.08
C LYS A 307 -26.08 3.46 5.82
N SER A 308 -26.07 4.63 6.46
CA SER A 308 -27.13 5.64 6.34
C SER A 308 -26.92 6.64 5.21
N ALA A 309 -25.78 6.57 4.51
CA ALA A 309 -25.44 7.43 3.39
C ALA A 309 -26.55 7.48 2.31
N VAL A 310 -26.89 8.69 1.85
CA VAL A 310 -27.91 8.91 0.82
C VAL A 310 -27.37 8.51 -0.54
N ARG A 311 -28.08 7.61 -1.22
CA ARG A 311 -27.68 7.03 -2.52
C ARG A 311 -28.53 7.59 -3.65
N GLY A 312 -27.94 7.78 -4.83
CA GLY A 312 -28.65 8.15 -6.05
C GLY A 312 -27.86 9.09 -6.97
N GLU A 313 -27.95 8.86 -8.28
CA GLU A 313 -27.25 9.69 -9.27
C GLU A 313 -27.67 11.17 -9.19
N GLY A 314 -26.68 12.06 -9.04
CA GLY A 314 -26.87 13.52 -9.06
C GLY A 314 -27.47 14.15 -7.80
N ILE A 315 -27.91 13.36 -6.82
CA ILE A 315 -28.49 13.85 -5.55
C ILE A 315 -27.74 13.29 -4.33
N GLY A 316 -27.08 12.15 -4.48
CA GLY A 316 -26.30 11.50 -3.43
C GLY A 316 -25.14 10.70 -4.02
N MET A 317 -24.71 9.70 -3.28
CA MET A 317 -23.54 8.90 -3.61
C MET A 317 -23.85 7.92 -4.75
N ARG A 318 -22.86 7.69 -5.62
CA ARG A 318 -22.99 6.69 -6.69
C ARG A 318 -23.13 5.30 -6.06
N GLU A 319 -24.14 4.54 -6.49
CA GLU A 319 -24.43 3.20 -5.93
C GLU A 319 -23.21 2.27 -6.04
N ARG A 320 -22.51 2.31 -7.18
CA ARG A 320 -21.29 1.52 -7.40
C ARG A 320 -20.20 1.88 -6.39
N VAL A 321 -20.00 3.16 -6.10
CA VAL A 321 -18.99 3.62 -5.14
C VAL A 321 -19.35 3.14 -3.73
N TRP A 322 -20.61 3.29 -3.33
CA TRP A 322 -21.08 2.78 -2.05
C TRP A 322 -20.90 1.26 -1.92
N SER A 323 -21.23 0.49 -2.97
CA SER A 323 -21.07 -0.96 -3.00
C SER A 323 -19.61 -1.41 -2.92
N LEU A 324 -18.70 -0.72 -3.61
CA LEU A 324 -17.27 -1.02 -3.55
C LEU A 324 -16.69 -0.70 -2.18
N THR A 325 -17.10 0.44 -1.60
CA THR A 325 -16.67 0.84 -0.25
C THR A 325 -17.16 -0.13 0.80
N THR A 326 -18.44 -0.50 0.80
CA THR A 326 -18.97 -1.47 1.78
C THR A 326 -18.29 -2.83 1.63
N ARG A 327 -18.08 -3.29 0.38
CA ARG A 327 -17.35 -4.53 0.11
C ARG A 327 -15.92 -4.48 0.66
N LEU A 328 -15.16 -3.42 0.41
CA LEU A 328 -13.81 -3.28 0.93
C LEU A 328 -13.79 -3.30 2.46
N ARG A 329 -14.69 -2.54 3.10
CA ARG A 329 -14.78 -2.46 4.57
C ARG A 329 -15.07 -3.81 5.19
N ASP A 330 -15.96 -4.60 4.60
CA ASP A 330 -16.28 -5.94 5.09
C ASP A 330 -15.07 -6.88 5.01
N LEU A 331 -14.35 -6.87 3.88
CA LEU A 331 -13.17 -7.71 3.67
C LEU A 331 -12.00 -7.31 4.60
N GLU A 332 -11.73 -6.01 4.74
CA GLU A 332 -10.65 -5.53 5.61
C GLU A 332 -10.98 -5.75 7.09
N ARG A 333 -12.23 -5.54 7.50
CA ARG A 333 -12.67 -5.81 8.89
C ARG A 333 -12.46 -7.27 9.26
N ASP A 334 -12.86 -8.21 8.40
CA ASP A 334 -12.65 -9.64 8.63
C ASP A 334 -11.16 -9.98 8.81
N LEU A 335 -10.29 -9.48 7.92
CA LEU A 335 -8.84 -9.70 8.02
C LEU A 335 -8.27 -9.12 9.33
N LEU A 336 -8.69 -7.90 9.71
CA LEU A 336 -8.24 -7.24 10.93
C LEU A 336 -8.70 -7.97 12.21
N GLU A 337 -9.93 -8.49 12.24
CA GLU A 337 -10.46 -9.25 13.38
C GLU A 337 -9.69 -10.57 13.58
N ARG A 338 -9.43 -11.29 12.49
CA ARG A 338 -8.60 -12.50 12.54
C ARG A 338 -7.18 -12.18 12.99
N ALA A 339 -6.57 -11.14 12.42
CA ALA A 339 -5.24 -10.69 12.81
C ALA A 339 -5.16 -10.29 14.28
N TYR A 340 -6.18 -9.60 14.82
CA TYR A 340 -6.22 -9.26 16.25
C TYR A 340 -6.21 -10.52 17.13
N GLY A 341 -6.98 -11.55 16.75
CA GLY A 341 -7.01 -12.84 17.44
C GLY A 341 -5.68 -13.57 17.40
N ASP A 342 -5.07 -13.70 16.22
CA ASP A 342 -3.77 -14.37 16.06
C ASP A 342 -2.65 -13.64 16.84
N LEU A 343 -2.67 -12.30 16.85
CA LEU A 343 -1.72 -11.48 17.62
C LEU A 343 -1.92 -11.63 19.14
N GLU A 344 -3.16 -11.77 19.62
CA GLU A 344 -3.43 -12.02 21.04
C GLU A 344 -2.84 -13.37 21.47
N GLU A 345 -3.06 -14.42 20.67
CA GLU A 345 -2.47 -15.74 20.95
C GLU A 345 -0.94 -15.70 20.91
N GLU A 346 -0.35 -14.98 19.96
CA GLU A 346 1.11 -14.79 19.88
C GLU A 346 1.66 -14.10 21.13
N LYS A 347 0.97 -13.06 21.60
CA LYS A 347 1.30 -12.31 22.82
C LYS A 347 1.22 -13.19 24.06
N GLU A 348 0.13 -13.96 24.23
CA GLU A 348 -0.03 -14.90 25.35
C GLU A 348 1.12 -15.92 25.40
N LYS A 349 1.46 -16.53 24.25
CA LYS A 349 2.59 -17.48 24.14
C LYS A 349 3.93 -16.84 24.50
N LEU A 350 4.15 -15.57 24.10
CA LEU A 350 5.39 -14.84 24.39
C LEU A 350 5.52 -14.50 25.88
N VAL A 351 4.43 -14.12 26.54
CA VAL A 351 4.42 -13.82 27.99
C VAL A 351 4.78 -15.03 28.84
N GLU A 352 4.51 -16.24 28.36
CA GLU A 352 4.88 -17.49 29.04
C GLU A 352 6.36 -17.87 28.90
N THR A 353 7.12 -17.20 28.02
CA THR A 353 8.55 -17.50 27.84
C THR A 353 9.38 -17.09 29.05
N GLU A 354 10.39 -17.89 29.38
CA GLU A 354 11.28 -17.63 30.52
C GLU A 354 11.98 -16.26 30.39
N THR A 355 12.42 -15.92 29.17
CA THR A 355 13.05 -14.64 28.83
C THR A 355 12.16 -13.46 29.23
N VAL A 356 10.89 -13.49 28.84
CA VAL A 356 9.95 -12.40 29.12
C VAL A 356 9.60 -12.35 30.61
N GLN A 357 9.35 -13.50 31.25
CA GLN A 357 9.04 -13.54 32.68
C GLN A 357 10.17 -12.96 33.54
N GLN A 358 11.42 -13.31 33.23
CA GLN A 358 12.59 -12.77 33.93
C GLN A 358 12.73 -11.26 33.70
N TYR A 359 12.52 -10.80 32.47
CA TYR A 359 12.57 -9.38 32.12
C TYR A 359 11.51 -8.56 32.89
N LEU A 360 10.25 -9.01 32.89
CA LEU A 360 9.16 -8.34 33.62
C LEU A 360 9.39 -8.32 35.13
N GLN A 361 9.91 -9.41 35.71
CA GLN A 361 10.27 -9.46 37.13
C GLN A 361 11.39 -8.47 37.47
N ALA A 362 12.40 -8.32 36.59
CA ALA A 362 13.48 -7.37 36.79
C ALA A 362 12.98 -5.92 36.72
N MET A 363 12.06 -5.61 35.81
CA MET A 363 11.44 -4.27 35.72
C MET A 363 10.60 -3.95 36.97
N ALA A 364 9.79 -4.89 37.44
CA ALA A 364 8.97 -4.70 38.64
C ALA A 364 9.79 -4.48 39.93
N GLN A 365 11.05 -4.93 39.96
CA GLN A 365 11.98 -4.68 41.07
C GLN A 365 12.73 -3.34 40.95
N GLN A 366 12.70 -2.70 39.78
CA GLN A 366 13.38 -1.43 39.50
C GLN A 366 12.46 -0.20 39.67
N GLU A 367 11.13 -0.36 39.64
CA GLU A 367 10.21 0.70 40.05
C GLU A 367 10.34 0.93 41.57
N PRO A 368 10.75 2.13 42.04
CA PRO A 368 10.71 2.44 43.46
C PRO A 368 9.24 2.45 43.89
N GLU A 369 8.92 1.83 45.03
CA GLU A 369 7.67 2.13 45.75
C GLU A 369 7.56 3.67 45.83
N GLU A 370 6.54 4.26 45.18
CA GLU A 370 6.20 5.65 45.39
C GLU A 370 5.93 5.84 46.89
N ASP A 371 6.91 6.41 47.59
CA ASP A 371 6.88 6.66 49.01
C ASP A 371 5.83 7.74 49.27
N PHE A 372 4.59 7.31 49.50
CA PHE A 372 3.52 8.17 50.03
C PHE A 372 3.95 8.66 51.42
N THR A 373 4.60 9.84 51.48
CA THR A 373 4.79 10.61 52.70
C THR A 373 4.30 12.05 52.57
#